data_AF-A0A1A5PA02-F1
#
_entry.id   AF-A0A1A5PA02-F1
#
_cell.length_a   1.000
_cell.length_b   1.000
_cell.length_c   1.000
_cell.angle_alpha   90.00
_cell.angle_beta   90.00
_cell.angle_gamma   90.00
#
_symmetry.space_group_name_H-M   'P 1'
#
loop_
_entity.id
_entity.type
_entity.pdbx_description
1 polymer ?
#
loop_
_entity_poly.entity_id
_entity_poly.type
_entity_poly.pdbx_seq_one_letter_code
_entity_poly.pdbx_strand_id
1 'polypeptide(L)'
;MIADARNGVAHIGVHDTTQLENLLSTGIKIIDAVLAALEEDAAEYWGEFQPLHDKILDEKRRADWIRIEALKIRAQKTYATRFGASDTEERRKAIASAEVHSMVAGQAAAMRICPACSNRGWVGGDLDTSFTEEEPQVILVTRHFLCSVCGFALDGYLLGYFDHLYEDVAMGPAATFTYADGSIHEDLWMNLASDTFVDRRRLEEDEALRAQIEGA
;
A
#
# COMPACT_ATOMS: atom_id res chain seq x y z
N MET A 1 -10.86 17.90 -23.21
CA MET A 1 -10.35 17.33 -21.95
C MET A 1 -10.66 15.83 -21.82
N ILE A 2 -11.91 15.38 -21.77
CA ILE A 2 -12.25 13.93 -21.73
C ILE A 2 -11.95 13.22 -23.07
N ALA A 3 -12.28 13.87 -24.19
CA ALA A 3 -11.96 13.34 -25.53
C ALA A 3 -10.45 13.13 -25.76
N ASP A 4 -9.61 13.98 -25.14
CA ASP A 4 -8.15 13.90 -25.26
C ASP A 4 -7.58 12.76 -24.42
N ALA A 5 -8.13 12.51 -23.22
CA ALA A 5 -7.81 11.35 -22.40
C ALA A 5 -8.18 10.03 -23.10
N ARG A 6 -9.35 9.98 -23.74
CA ARG A 6 -9.78 8.84 -24.57
C ARG A 6 -8.81 8.57 -25.72
N ASN A 7 -8.39 9.61 -26.43
CA ASN A 7 -7.45 9.50 -27.54
C ASN A 7 -6.06 9.03 -27.07
N GLY A 8 -5.60 9.50 -25.90
CA GLY A 8 -4.35 9.04 -25.29
C GLY A 8 -4.34 7.54 -24.99
N VAL A 9 -5.41 7.03 -24.36
CA VAL A 9 -5.56 5.59 -24.07
C VAL A 9 -5.62 4.75 -25.35
N ALA A 10 -6.33 5.22 -26.38
CA ALA A 10 -6.42 4.54 -27.67
C ALA A 10 -5.05 4.44 -28.37
N HIS A 11 -4.23 5.49 -28.33
CA HIS A 11 -2.91 5.48 -28.97
C HIS A 11 -1.90 4.56 -28.26
N ILE A 12 -1.90 4.49 -26.94
CA ILE A 12 -0.99 3.59 -26.19
C ILE A 12 -1.36 2.12 -26.45
N GLY A 13 -2.67 1.83 -26.55
CA GLY A 13 -3.18 0.49 -26.84
C GLY A 13 -2.75 -0.10 -28.18
N VAL A 14 -2.40 0.75 -29.17
CA VAL A 14 -1.89 0.32 -30.48
C VAL A 14 -0.43 -0.16 -30.41
N HIS A 15 0.32 0.25 -29.39
CA HIS A 15 1.77 -0.01 -29.30
C HIS A 15 2.13 -1.15 -28.34
N ASP A 16 1.28 -1.48 -27.35
CA ASP A 16 1.47 -2.64 -26.46
C ASP A 16 0.14 -3.36 -26.19
N THR A 17 -0.11 -4.42 -26.95
CA THR A 17 -1.32 -5.24 -26.82
C THR A 17 -1.38 -6.02 -25.51
N THR A 18 -0.24 -6.23 -24.82
CA THR A 18 -0.22 -6.91 -23.51
C THR A 18 -0.70 -6.03 -22.37
N GLN A 19 -0.69 -4.70 -22.57
CA GLN A 19 -1.19 -3.71 -21.60
C GLN A 19 -2.53 -3.08 -21.99
N LEU A 20 -3.01 -3.33 -23.20
CA LEU A 20 -4.23 -2.73 -23.74
C LEU A 20 -5.45 -2.88 -22.81
N GLU A 21 -5.69 -4.07 -22.27
CA GLU A 21 -6.83 -4.32 -21.35
C GLU A 21 -6.71 -3.52 -20.04
N ASN A 22 -5.49 -3.40 -19.50
CA ASN A 22 -5.22 -2.61 -18.29
C ASN A 22 -5.41 -1.11 -18.56
N LEU A 23 -4.93 -0.63 -19.70
CA LEU A 23 -5.04 0.78 -20.09
C LEU A 23 -6.50 1.15 -20.40
N LEU A 24 -7.22 0.31 -21.13
CA LEU A 24 -8.65 0.52 -21.43
C LEU A 24 -9.48 0.54 -20.15
N SER A 25 -9.34 -0.47 -19.30
CA SER A 25 -10.09 -0.51 -18.03
C SER A 25 -9.72 0.64 -17.09
N THR A 26 -8.45 1.07 -17.07
CA THR A 26 -8.04 2.26 -16.29
C THR A 26 -8.64 3.53 -16.88
N GLY A 27 -8.60 3.70 -18.20
CA GLY A 27 -9.19 4.85 -18.88
C GLY A 27 -10.70 4.95 -18.65
N ILE A 28 -11.41 3.82 -18.72
CA ILE A 28 -12.84 3.75 -18.40
C ILE A 28 -13.09 4.20 -16.96
N LYS A 29 -12.37 3.64 -15.98
CA LYS A 29 -12.53 4.02 -14.56
C LYS A 29 -12.27 5.50 -14.30
N ILE A 30 -11.28 6.10 -14.98
CA ILE A 30 -11.00 7.54 -14.88
C ILE A 30 -12.18 8.34 -15.44
N ILE A 31 -12.71 7.94 -16.60
CA ILE A 31 -13.87 8.60 -17.20
C ILE A 31 -15.08 8.52 -16.27
N ASP A 32 -15.39 7.34 -15.71
CA ASP A 32 -16.50 7.17 -14.77
C ASP A 32 -16.34 8.04 -13.52
N ALA A 33 -15.13 8.12 -12.96
CA ALA A 33 -14.86 8.99 -11.82
C ALA A 33 -15.04 10.48 -12.15
N VAL A 34 -14.64 10.90 -13.35
CA VAL A 34 -14.85 12.27 -13.83
C VAL A 34 -16.34 12.56 -14.04
N LEU A 35 -17.11 11.64 -14.64
CA LEU A 35 -18.55 11.79 -14.82
C LEU A 35 -19.27 11.90 -13.48
N ALA A 36 -18.91 11.05 -12.51
CA ALA A 36 -19.46 11.11 -11.16
C ALA A 36 -19.14 12.45 -10.47
N ALA A 37 -17.92 12.97 -10.61
CA ALA A 37 -17.53 14.26 -10.04
C ALA A 37 -18.23 15.46 -10.72
N LEU A 38 -18.65 15.31 -11.99
CA LEU A 38 -19.43 16.30 -12.73
C LEU A 38 -20.94 16.13 -12.54
N GLU A 39 -21.38 15.12 -11.77
CA GLU A 39 -22.78 14.74 -11.61
C GLU A 39 -23.49 14.42 -12.95
N GLU A 40 -22.73 13.94 -13.94
CA GLU A 40 -23.21 13.56 -15.26
C GLU A 40 -23.66 12.09 -15.28
N ASP A 41 -24.72 11.79 -16.05
CA ASP A 41 -25.22 10.42 -16.17
C ASP A 41 -24.28 9.57 -17.05
N ALA A 42 -23.67 8.55 -16.44
CA ALA A 42 -22.73 7.69 -17.14
C ALA A 42 -23.40 6.89 -18.27
N ALA A 43 -24.66 6.46 -18.10
CA ALA A 43 -25.36 5.70 -19.11
C ALA A 43 -25.70 6.57 -20.34
N GLU A 44 -26.01 7.84 -20.14
CA GLU A 44 -26.18 8.83 -21.22
C GLU A 44 -24.86 9.09 -21.94
N TYR A 45 -23.75 9.28 -21.19
CA TYR A 45 -22.43 9.51 -21.78
C TYR A 45 -21.96 8.33 -22.64
N TRP A 46 -22.08 7.10 -22.12
CA TRP A 46 -21.65 5.90 -22.84
C TRP A 46 -22.63 5.48 -23.93
N GLY A 47 -23.92 5.77 -23.77
CA GLY A 47 -24.96 5.52 -24.77
C GLY A 47 -24.95 4.09 -25.30
N GLU A 48 -24.79 3.94 -26.61
CA GLU A 48 -24.72 2.62 -27.27
C GLU A 48 -23.50 1.77 -26.86
N PHE A 49 -22.46 2.40 -26.30
CA PHE A 49 -21.25 1.72 -25.85
C PHE A 49 -21.34 1.22 -24.40
N GLN A 50 -22.42 1.50 -23.67
CA GLN A 50 -22.61 1.01 -22.30
C GLN A 50 -22.41 -0.51 -22.15
N PRO A 51 -22.94 -1.38 -23.05
CA PRO A 51 -22.72 -2.82 -22.92
C PRO A 51 -21.24 -3.22 -23.11
N LEU A 52 -20.49 -2.49 -23.94
CA LEU A 52 -19.07 -2.75 -24.16
C LEU A 52 -18.23 -2.26 -22.95
N HIS A 53 -18.57 -1.08 -22.44
CA HIS A 53 -18.04 -0.52 -21.20
C HIS A 53 -18.13 -1.55 -20.05
N ASP A 54 -19.35 -2.02 -19.78
CA ASP A 54 -19.62 -2.95 -18.68
C ASP A 54 -18.85 -4.25 -18.87
N LYS A 55 -18.85 -4.79 -20.10
CA LYS A 55 -18.14 -6.02 -20.44
C LYS A 55 -16.64 -5.92 -20.17
N ILE A 56 -15.99 -4.83 -20.57
CA ILE A 56 -14.54 -4.64 -20.36
C ILE A 56 -14.22 -4.62 -18.86
N LEU A 57 -15.01 -3.89 -18.06
CA LEU A 57 -14.81 -3.83 -16.61
C LEU A 57 -15.06 -5.18 -15.94
N ASP A 58 -16.07 -5.93 -16.37
CA ASP A 58 -16.40 -7.26 -15.85
C ASP A 58 -15.30 -8.28 -16.16
N GLU A 59 -14.80 -8.30 -17.40
CA GLU A 59 -13.72 -9.18 -17.82
C GLU A 59 -12.44 -8.87 -17.05
N LYS A 60 -12.10 -7.59 -16.90
CA LYS A 60 -10.94 -7.16 -16.11
C LYS A 60 -11.07 -7.57 -14.64
N ARG A 61 -12.25 -7.35 -14.03
CA ARG A 61 -12.50 -7.73 -12.63
C ARG A 61 -12.32 -9.22 -12.41
N ARG A 62 -12.81 -10.06 -13.33
CA ARG A 62 -12.64 -11.51 -13.27
C ARG A 62 -11.16 -11.90 -13.38
N ALA A 63 -10.42 -11.31 -14.32
CA ALA A 63 -8.99 -11.58 -14.48
C ALA A 63 -8.18 -11.20 -13.23
N ASP A 64 -8.47 -10.04 -12.64
CA ASP A 64 -7.83 -9.57 -11.41
C ASP A 64 -8.14 -10.47 -10.21
N TRP A 65 -9.40 -10.91 -10.07
CA TRP A 65 -9.79 -11.84 -9.02
C TRP A 65 -9.02 -13.16 -9.12
N ILE A 66 -8.92 -13.75 -10.32
CA ILE A 66 -8.14 -14.97 -10.55
C ILE A 66 -6.68 -14.77 -10.15
N ARG A 67 -6.10 -13.62 -10.51
CA ARG A 67 -4.71 -13.27 -10.16
C ARG A 67 -4.53 -13.16 -8.64
N ILE A 68 -5.43 -12.46 -7.95
CA ILE A 68 -5.39 -12.31 -6.49
C ILE A 68 -5.49 -13.67 -5.79
N GLU A 69 -6.43 -14.52 -6.21
CA GLU A 69 -6.58 -15.84 -5.62
C GLU A 69 -5.36 -16.75 -5.86
N ALA A 70 -4.75 -16.68 -7.04
CA ALA A 70 -3.50 -17.39 -7.31
C ALA A 70 -2.36 -16.91 -6.39
N LEU A 71 -2.26 -15.60 -6.13
CA LEU A 71 -1.30 -15.04 -5.18
C LEU A 71 -1.57 -15.49 -3.74
N LYS A 72 -2.84 -15.53 -3.31
CA LYS A 72 -3.24 -16.02 -1.98
C LYS A 72 -2.87 -17.48 -1.79
N ILE A 73 -3.21 -18.34 -2.75
CA ILE A 73 -2.89 -19.78 -2.70
C ILE A 73 -1.38 -19.98 -2.58
N ARG A 74 -0.59 -19.24 -3.36
CA ARG A 74 0.88 -19.29 -3.28
C ARG A 74 1.37 -18.88 -1.89
N ALA A 75 0.85 -17.79 -1.35
CA ALA A 75 1.24 -17.29 -0.03
C ALA A 75 0.86 -18.25 1.10
N GLN A 76 -0.33 -18.85 1.05
CA GLN A 76 -0.79 -19.86 1.99
C GLN A 76 0.10 -21.12 1.96
N LYS A 77 0.53 -21.54 0.77
CA LYS A 77 1.49 -22.65 0.63
C LYS A 77 2.85 -22.30 1.24
N THR A 78 3.35 -21.08 1.03
CA THR A 78 4.59 -20.58 1.64
C THR A 78 4.47 -20.57 3.16
N TYR A 79 3.35 -20.07 3.70
CA TYR A 79 3.08 -20.08 5.14
C TYR A 79 3.10 -21.50 5.71
N ALA A 80 2.38 -22.43 5.09
CA ALA A 80 2.34 -23.83 5.50
C ALA A 80 3.74 -24.49 5.46
N THR A 81 4.54 -24.17 4.44
CA THR A 81 5.92 -24.66 4.34
C THR A 81 6.81 -24.12 5.46
N ARG A 82 6.69 -22.83 5.78
CA ARG A 82 7.53 -22.16 6.78
C ARG A 82 7.17 -22.53 8.21
N PHE A 83 5.89 -22.70 8.50
CA PHE A 83 5.36 -22.73 9.86
C PHE A 83 4.55 -23.99 10.19
N GLY A 84 4.27 -24.85 9.21
CA GLY A 84 3.37 -26.00 9.38
C GLY A 84 3.92 -27.11 10.29
N ALA A 85 5.25 -27.26 10.37
CA ALA A 85 5.91 -28.31 11.15
C ALA A 85 6.40 -27.84 12.55
N SER A 86 6.43 -26.53 12.80
CA SER A 86 6.91 -25.97 14.07
C SER A 86 5.89 -26.18 15.19
N ASP A 87 6.36 -26.32 16.43
CA ASP A 87 5.46 -26.26 17.58
C ASP A 87 4.78 -24.88 17.69
N THR A 88 3.73 -24.77 18.50
CA THR A 88 2.91 -23.56 18.55
C THR A 88 3.68 -22.33 19.09
N GLU A 89 4.64 -22.52 19.98
CA GLU A 89 5.36 -21.41 20.64
C GLU A 89 6.54 -20.90 19.79
N GLU A 90 7.32 -21.80 19.21
CA GLU A 90 8.35 -21.46 18.23
C GLU A 90 7.75 -20.76 17.02
N ARG A 91 6.61 -21.26 16.54
CA ARG A 91 5.85 -20.62 15.46
C ARG A 91 5.43 -19.21 15.83
N ARG A 92 4.87 -19.01 17.02
CA ARG A 92 4.43 -17.69 17.49
C ARG A 92 5.59 -16.70 17.55
N LYS A 93 6.74 -17.12 18.09
CA LYS A 93 7.95 -16.27 18.14
C LYS A 93 8.48 -15.93 16.75
N ALA A 94 8.52 -16.90 15.84
CA ALA A 94 8.98 -16.68 14.48
C ALA A 94 8.04 -15.74 13.70
N ILE A 95 6.73 -15.87 13.86
CA ILE A 95 5.75 -14.95 13.29
C ILE A 95 5.93 -13.55 13.86
N ALA A 96 5.98 -13.39 15.19
CA ALA A 96 6.16 -12.10 15.83
C ALA A 96 7.46 -11.41 15.36
N SER A 97 8.55 -12.16 15.23
CA SER A 97 9.79 -11.64 14.65
C SER A 97 9.61 -11.19 13.21
N ALA A 98 8.90 -11.95 12.37
CA ALA A 98 8.68 -11.60 10.98
C ALA A 98 7.78 -10.35 10.83
N GLU A 99 6.75 -10.20 11.66
CA GLU A 99 5.82 -9.06 11.60
C GLU A 99 6.49 -7.70 11.84
N VAL A 100 7.49 -7.66 12.72
CA VAL A 100 8.22 -6.41 13.07
C VAL A 100 9.16 -5.95 11.95
N HIS A 101 9.64 -6.85 11.10
CA HIS A 101 10.55 -6.49 10.03
C HIS A 101 9.76 -5.98 8.81
N SER A 102 9.70 -4.66 8.67
CA SER A 102 9.24 -4.05 7.41
C SER A 102 10.17 -4.46 6.28
N MET A 103 9.58 -5.04 5.24
CA MET A 103 10.28 -5.34 3.99
C MET A 103 10.20 -4.19 2.99
N VAL A 104 9.50 -3.10 3.33
CA VAL A 104 9.41 -1.89 2.52
C VAL A 104 10.51 -0.93 2.96
N ALA A 105 11.76 -1.30 2.66
CA ALA A 105 12.91 -0.50 3.06
C ALA A 105 12.93 0.85 2.32
N GLY A 106 13.14 1.94 3.06
CA GLY A 106 13.30 3.28 2.49
C GLY A 106 12.00 3.93 1.99
N GLN A 107 10.82 3.41 2.35
CA GLN A 107 9.54 4.07 2.11
C GLN A 107 8.72 4.14 3.39
N ALA A 108 7.81 5.11 3.46
CA ALA A 108 6.87 5.21 4.57
C ALA A 108 5.95 4.00 4.53
N ALA A 109 5.71 3.41 5.70
CA ALA A 109 4.97 2.17 5.80
C ALA A 109 4.10 2.12 7.05
N ALA A 110 3.00 1.39 6.96
CA ALA A 110 2.10 1.13 8.06
C ALA A 110 1.72 -0.35 8.10
N MET A 111 1.49 -0.89 9.30
CA MET A 111 1.04 -2.27 9.43
C MET A 111 -0.44 -2.43 9.07
N ARG A 112 -0.76 -3.55 8.40
CA ARG A 112 -2.12 -3.99 8.06
C ARG A 112 -2.26 -5.50 8.15
N ILE A 113 -3.50 -5.99 8.23
CA ILE A 113 -3.79 -7.43 8.27
C ILE A 113 -3.65 -8.02 6.86
N CYS A 114 -2.85 -9.07 6.74
CA CYS A 114 -2.64 -9.79 5.50
C CYS A 114 -3.90 -10.60 5.12
N PRO A 115 -4.48 -10.40 3.92
CA PRO A 115 -5.68 -11.13 3.50
C PRO A 115 -5.42 -12.61 3.18
N ALA A 116 -4.17 -13.04 3.06
CA ALA A 116 -3.83 -14.43 2.75
C ALA A 116 -3.61 -15.30 4.00
N CYS A 117 -2.95 -14.76 5.03
CA CYS A 117 -2.56 -15.53 6.24
C CYS A 117 -3.05 -14.93 7.55
N SER A 118 -3.75 -13.79 7.54
CA SER A 118 -4.27 -13.07 8.71
C SER A 118 -3.23 -12.53 9.71
N ASN A 119 -1.93 -12.73 9.49
CA ASN A 119 -0.87 -12.07 10.23
C ASN A 119 -0.65 -10.63 9.72
N ARG A 120 0.17 -9.84 10.41
CA ARG A 120 0.49 -8.48 9.99
C ARG A 120 1.44 -8.49 8.80
N GLY A 121 1.21 -7.55 7.88
CA GLY A 121 2.13 -7.15 6.83
C GLY A 121 2.18 -5.63 6.76
N TRP A 122 2.87 -5.12 5.75
CA TRP A 122 3.18 -3.70 5.61
C TRP A 122 2.57 -3.17 4.33
N VAL A 123 1.77 -2.11 4.42
CA VAL A 123 1.48 -1.23 3.29
C VAL A 123 2.59 -0.19 3.21
N GLY A 124 3.01 0.14 1.99
CA GLY A 124 4.01 1.17 1.73
C GLY A 124 3.65 2.01 0.53
N GLY A 125 4.23 3.20 0.44
CA GLY A 125 3.92 4.15 -0.61
C GLY A 125 4.51 5.53 -0.39
N ASP A 126 3.80 6.54 -0.89
CA ASP A 126 4.24 7.93 -0.90
C ASP A 126 3.64 8.68 0.29
N LEU A 127 4.35 9.68 0.81
CA LEU A 127 3.78 10.61 1.78
C LEU A 127 3.17 11.80 1.05
N ASP A 128 1.99 12.22 1.49
CA ASP A 128 1.33 13.44 1.02
C ASP A 128 0.79 14.23 2.21
N THR A 129 0.44 15.49 2.00
CA THR A 129 -0.19 16.34 3.01
C THR A 129 -1.67 16.50 2.70
N SER A 130 -2.51 16.01 3.59
CA SER A 130 -3.95 16.28 3.58
C SER A 130 -4.23 17.60 4.28
N PHE A 131 -4.80 18.55 3.55
CA PHE A 131 -5.25 19.84 4.08
C PHE A 131 -6.74 19.74 4.44
N THR A 132 -7.06 19.16 5.60
CA THR A 132 -8.41 19.29 6.19
C THR A 132 -8.51 20.60 6.99
N GLU A 133 -9.74 21.10 7.22
CA GLU A 133 -10.00 22.48 7.68
C GLU A 133 -9.43 22.86 9.06
N GLU A 134 -8.99 21.90 9.88
CA GLU A 134 -8.56 22.16 11.26
C GLU A 134 -7.02 22.13 11.42
N GLU A 135 -6.32 21.10 10.91
CA GLU A 135 -4.85 21.06 10.87
C GLU A 135 -4.34 20.16 9.72
N PRO A 136 -3.27 20.56 8.97
CA PRO A 136 -2.69 19.71 7.93
C PRO A 136 -2.14 18.40 8.51
N GLN A 137 -2.44 17.27 7.87
CA GLN A 137 -2.00 15.93 8.26
C GLN A 137 -1.06 15.34 7.21
N VAL A 138 -0.04 14.59 7.64
CA VAL A 138 0.67 13.70 6.71
C VAL A 138 -0.12 12.41 6.57
N ILE A 139 -0.37 12.03 5.32
CA ILE A 139 -0.99 10.77 4.95
C ILE A 139 -0.02 9.91 4.16
N LEU A 140 -0.08 8.60 4.36
CA LEU A 140 0.57 7.60 3.52
C LEU A 140 -0.40 7.20 2.42
N VAL A 141 -0.10 7.60 1.19
CA VAL A 141 -0.79 7.15 -0.02
C VAL A 141 -0.25 5.77 -0.37
N THR A 142 -1.08 4.75 -0.14
CA THR A 142 -0.64 3.36 -0.26
C THR A 142 -0.43 2.96 -1.74
N ARG A 143 0.68 2.26 -2.02
CA ARG A 143 1.08 1.83 -3.38
C ARG A 143 1.31 0.35 -3.50
N HIS A 144 1.72 -0.30 -2.43
CA HIS A 144 2.01 -1.73 -2.42
C HIS A 144 1.80 -2.31 -1.02
N PHE A 145 1.58 -3.61 -0.96
CA PHE A 145 1.48 -4.36 0.29
C PHE A 145 2.43 -5.55 0.25
N LEU A 146 3.07 -5.86 1.38
CA LEU A 146 3.95 -7.01 1.53
C LEU A 146 3.82 -7.65 2.92
N CYS A 147 3.57 -8.96 2.94
CA CYS A 147 3.57 -9.76 4.16
C CYS A 147 4.85 -10.58 4.28
N SER A 148 5.71 -10.26 5.24
CA SER A 148 6.95 -11.00 5.54
C SER A 148 6.69 -12.45 5.98
N VAL A 149 5.53 -12.71 6.59
CA VAL A 149 5.15 -14.02 7.12
C VAL A 149 4.87 -15.01 5.98
N CYS A 150 3.90 -14.72 5.11
CA CYS A 150 3.47 -15.62 4.04
C CYS A 150 4.00 -15.26 2.64
N GLY A 151 4.62 -14.10 2.47
CA GLY A 151 5.11 -13.60 1.18
C GLY A 151 4.01 -13.09 0.24
N PHE A 152 2.78 -12.90 0.72
CA PHE A 152 1.73 -12.26 -0.06
C PHE A 152 2.11 -10.82 -0.36
N ALA A 153 2.08 -10.46 -1.64
CA ALA A 153 2.43 -9.13 -2.12
C ALA A 153 1.42 -8.65 -3.15
N LEU A 154 1.04 -7.39 -3.06
CA LEU A 154 0.20 -6.70 -4.04
C LEU A 154 0.88 -5.39 -4.42
N ASP A 155 0.71 -4.98 -5.67
CA ASP A 155 1.21 -3.74 -6.22
C ASP A 155 0.09 -2.94 -6.92
N GLY A 156 0.25 -1.62 -6.89
CA GLY A 156 -0.55 -0.67 -7.64
C GLY A 156 -2.06 -0.90 -7.52
N TYR A 157 -2.71 -1.10 -8.66
CA TYR A 157 -4.16 -1.16 -8.75
C TYR A 157 -4.79 -2.39 -8.06
N LEU A 158 -4.02 -3.45 -7.79
CA LEU A 158 -4.57 -4.63 -7.11
C LEU A 158 -4.80 -4.40 -5.61
N LEU A 159 -4.18 -3.37 -5.03
CA LEU A 159 -4.45 -2.96 -3.65
C LEU A 159 -5.91 -2.55 -3.47
N GLY A 160 -6.48 -1.87 -4.47
CA GLY A 160 -7.86 -1.37 -4.44
C GLY A 160 -8.94 -2.47 -4.38
N TYR A 161 -8.58 -3.75 -4.40
CA TYR A 161 -9.49 -4.86 -4.10
C TYR A 161 -9.61 -5.14 -2.59
N PHE A 162 -8.83 -4.46 -1.76
CA PHE A 162 -8.82 -4.60 -0.31
C PHE A 162 -8.82 -3.20 0.33
N ASP A 163 -10.00 -2.70 0.71
CA ASP A 163 -10.18 -1.34 1.25
C ASP A 163 -9.17 -1.03 2.36
N HIS A 164 -9.01 -1.93 3.32
CA HIS A 164 -8.10 -1.76 4.45
C HIS A 164 -6.60 -1.72 4.07
N LEU A 165 -6.24 -2.11 2.84
CA LEU A 165 -4.89 -2.00 2.30
C LEU A 165 -4.71 -0.78 1.40
N TYR A 166 -5.80 -0.24 0.84
CA TYR A 166 -5.79 0.86 -0.11
C TYR A 166 -6.02 2.23 0.54
N GLU A 167 -6.78 2.26 1.64
CA GLU A 167 -7.05 3.48 2.39
C GLU A 167 -5.77 4.21 2.81
N ASP A 168 -5.76 5.53 2.60
CA ASP A 168 -4.70 6.41 3.06
C ASP A 168 -4.54 6.32 4.58
N VAL A 169 -3.30 6.26 5.04
CA VAL A 169 -3.02 6.12 6.47
C VAL A 169 -2.60 7.46 7.04
N ALA A 170 -3.38 8.00 7.97
CA ALA A 170 -2.95 9.17 8.74
C ALA A 170 -1.70 8.81 9.55
N MET A 171 -0.60 9.51 9.28
CA MET A 171 0.69 9.31 9.95
C MET A 171 0.85 10.28 11.12
N GLY A 172 0.14 11.42 11.08
CA GLY A 172 0.06 12.42 12.14
C GLY A 172 0.10 13.86 11.63
N PRO A 173 0.18 14.87 12.52
CA PRO A 173 0.13 16.28 12.15
C PRO A 173 1.34 16.70 11.30
N ALA A 174 1.13 17.46 10.22
CA ALA A 174 2.22 17.87 9.32
C ALA A 174 3.40 18.55 10.04
N ALA A 175 3.11 19.33 11.09
CA ALA A 175 4.11 20.01 11.91
C ALA A 175 5.14 19.05 12.56
N THR A 176 4.80 17.78 12.78
CA THR A 176 5.75 16.77 13.31
C THR A 176 6.61 16.13 12.23
N PHE A 177 6.29 16.37 10.95
CA PHE A 177 6.95 15.78 9.79
C PHE A 177 7.58 16.82 8.86
N THR A 178 7.57 18.12 9.18
CA THR A 178 8.11 19.17 8.30
C THR A 178 9.36 19.82 8.89
N TYR A 179 10.35 20.07 8.04
CA TYR A 179 11.45 20.99 8.35
C TYR A 179 10.95 22.42 8.56
N ALA A 180 11.80 23.29 9.12
CA ALA A 180 11.48 24.70 9.33
C ALA A 180 11.19 25.48 8.02
N ASP A 181 11.57 24.93 6.86
CA ASP A 181 11.28 25.49 5.53
C ASP A 181 9.98 24.95 4.89
N GLY A 182 9.24 24.09 5.61
CA GLY A 182 7.97 23.52 5.17
C GLY A 182 8.08 22.27 4.29
N SER A 183 9.30 21.80 3.99
CA SER A 183 9.49 20.51 3.29
C SER A 183 9.27 19.33 4.25
N ILE A 184 8.72 18.22 3.74
CA ILE A 184 8.52 17.01 4.55
C ILE A 184 9.89 16.36 4.83
N HIS A 185 10.11 15.95 6.07
CA HIS A 185 11.30 15.25 6.53
C HIS A 185 11.52 13.97 5.70
N GLU A 186 12.39 14.06 4.69
CA GLU A 186 12.94 12.91 3.97
C GLU A 186 13.83 12.00 4.86
N ASP A 187 13.82 12.13 6.18
CA ASP A 187 14.56 11.24 7.09
C ASP A 187 13.62 10.44 8.01
N LEU A 188 12.30 10.69 7.95
CA LEU A 188 11.30 9.98 8.74
C LEU A 188 10.95 8.59 8.20
N TRP A 189 11.56 8.17 7.08
CA TRP A 189 11.48 6.82 6.50
C TRP A 189 11.87 5.69 7.48
N MET A 190 12.60 6.02 8.56
CA MET A 190 13.10 5.05 9.55
C MET A 190 12.25 4.97 10.83
N ASN A 191 11.45 5.98 11.16
CA ASN A 191 10.90 6.13 12.52
C ASN A 191 9.52 5.50 12.75
N LEU A 192 8.80 5.14 11.69
CA LEU A 192 7.53 4.40 11.82
C LEU A 192 7.72 2.88 11.89
N ALA A 193 8.95 2.40 11.67
CA ALA A 193 9.37 1.03 11.93
C ALA A 193 10.10 0.86 13.28
N SER A 194 10.43 1.96 13.98
CA SER A 194 11.42 1.95 15.08
C SER A 194 10.85 2.05 16.49
N ASP A 195 9.53 2.03 16.71
CA ASP A 195 8.98 1.90 18.07
C ASP A 195 9.31 0.54 18.74
N THR A 196 10.12 -0.29 18.08
CA THR A 196 10.80 -1.45 18.70
C THR A 196 12.33 -1.51 18.51
N PHE A 197 13.02 -0.42 18.14
CA PHE A 197 14.49 -0.48 18.06
C PHE A 197 15.21 0.79 18.55
N VAL A 198 14.99 1.11 19.82
CA VAL A 198 16.11 1.45 20.67
C VAL A 198 16.23 0.33 21.69
N ASP A 199 17.30 -0.46 21.57
CA ASP A 199 17.68 -1.41 22.61
C ASP A 199 17.91 -0.62 23.89
N ARG A 200 16.88 -0.58 24.75
CA ARG A 200 16.87 0.18 26.01
C ARG A 200 18.07 -0.19 26.87
N ARG A 201 18.57 -1.41 26.71
CA ARG A 201 19.78 -1.92 27.35
C ARG A 201 21.05 -1.21 26.86
N ARG A 202 21.13 -0.86 25.58
CA ARG A 202 22.28 -0.12 25.01
C ARG A 202 22.29 1.35 25.43
N LEU A 203 21.11 1.96 25.61
CA LEU A 203 21.00 3.29 26.22
C LEU A 203 21.38 3.28 27.70
N GLU A 204 20.92 2.29 28.48
CA GLU A 204 21.27 2.14 29.90
C GLU A 204 22.77 1.85 30.09
N GLU A 205 23.39 1.06 29.20
CA GLU A 205 24.82 0.77 29.20
C GLU A 205 25.67 2.02 28.84
N ASP A 206 25.23 2.84 27.88
CA ASP A 206 25.91 4.09 27.49
C ASP A 206 25.73 5.21 28.55
N GLU A 207 24.59 5.28 29.23
CA GLU A 207 24.35 6.22 30.33
C GLU A 207 25.17 5.85 31.57
N ALA A 208 25.27 4.55 31.89
CA ALA A 208 26.14 4.06 32.97
C ALA A 208 27.63 4.31 32.66
N LEU A 209 28.04 4.18 31.40
CA LEU A 209 29.41 4.46 30.97
C LEU A 209 29.73 5.97 31.04
N ARG A 210 28.78 6.84 30.64
CA ARG A 210 28.93 8.29 30.77
C ARG A 210 28.99 8.76 32.23
N ALA A 211 28.15 8.19 33.10
CA ALA A 211 28.19 8.47 34.53
C ALA A 211 29.50 8.03 35.21
N GLN A 212 30.16 6.98 34.72
CA GLN A 212 31.49 6.57 35.19
C GLN A 212 32.62 7.49 34.71
N ILE A 213 32.49 8.08 33.52
CA ILE A 213 33.51 8.98 32.95
C ILE A 213 33.41 10.38 33.55
N GLU A 214 32.20 10.85 33.89
CA GLU A 214 31.97 12.18 34.47
C GLU A 214 32.10 12.21 36.00
N GLY A 215 32.17 11.03 36.65
CA GLY A 215 32.36 10.87 38.08
C GLY A 215 33.79 10.52 38.53
N ALA A 216 34.76 10.49 37.62
CA ALA A 216 36.18 10.19 37.86
C ALA A 216 37.07 11.42 37.61
#